data_AF-H0TLU6-F1
#
_entry.id   AF-H0TLU6-F1
#
_cell.length_a   1.000
_cell.length_b   1.000
_cell.length_c   1.000
_cell.angle_alpha   90.00
_cell.angle_beta   90.00
_cell.angle_gamma   90.00
#
_symmetry.space_group_name_H-M   'P 1'
#
loop_
_entity.id
_entity.type
_entity.pdbx_description
1 polymer ?
#
loop_
_entity_poly.entity_id
_entity_poly.type
_entity_poly.pdbx_seq_one_letter_code
_entity_poly.pdbx_strand_id
1 'polypeptide(L)'
;MNVYTLPDGSTVSETDQFQIGDQKYPAGWLLSASAADIAAVGITMQMLPDPPPPAVTVVSSLQFRQLFTSAERVAITQAGETNPEIRAFMDDESAAGIVHLDDPEVTSGLATCVTLALLTQDRMNAILSGTPPGPSSQP
;
A
#
# COMPACT_ATOMS: atom_id res chain seq x y z
N MET A 1 13.87 7.96 -16.84
CA MET A 1 15.28 7.68 -16.49
C MET A 1 15.32 6.24 -16.05
N ASN A 2 15.95 5.36 -16.81
CA ASN A 2 16.02 3.96 -16.43
C ASN A 2 17.12 3.80 -15.39
N VAL A 3 16.80 3.06 -14.33
CA VAL A 3 17.72 2.76 -13.24
C VAL A 3 18.02 1.27 -13.32
N TYR A 4 19.30 0.91 -13.28
CA TYR A 4 19.75 -0.47 -13.34
C TYR A 4 20.29 -0.88 -11.97
N THR A 5 19.90 -2.06 -11.50
CA THR A 5 20.39 -2.61 -10.23
C THR A 5 21.54 -3.57 -10.51
N LEU A 6 22.69 -3.28 -9.91
CA LEU A 6 23.89 -4.08 -9.97
C LEU A 6 23.79 -5.31 -9.04
N PRO A 7 24.61 -6.36 -9.24
CA PRO A 7 24.60 -7.56 -8.40
C PRO A 7 24.92 -7.33 -6.91
N ASP A 8 25.55 -6.20 -6.58
CA ASP A 8 25.88 -5.79 -5.20
C ASP A 8 24.72 -5.03 -4.51
N GLY A 9 23.59 -4.83 -5.22
CA GLY A 9 22.43 -4.07 -4.75
C GLY A 9 22.50 -2.57 -5.01
N SER A 10 23.59 -2.06 -5.60
CA SER A 10 23.72 -0.64 -5.95
C SER A 10 22.89 -0.30 -7.18
N THR A 11 22.34 0.92 -7.23
CA THR A 11 21.57 1.42 -8.38
C THR A 11 22.40 2.42 -9.19
N VAL A 12 22.45 2.26 -10.51
CA VAL A 12 23.19 3.17 -11.41
C VAL A 12 22.34 3.58 -12.61
N SER A 13 22.61 4.78 -13.13
CA SER A 13 21.95 5.29 -14.32
C SER A 13 22.64 4.79 -15.58
N GLU A 14 21.95 4.81 -16.71
CA GLU A 14 22.50 4.36 -18.00
C GLU A 14 23.73 5.16 -18.47
N THR A 15 23.89 6.38 -17.97
CA THR A 15 25.01 7.28 -18.27
C THR A 15 26.14 7.23 -17.25
N ASP A 16 26.00 6.50 -16.15
CA ASP A 16 27.00 6.46 -15.09
C ASP A 16 28.04 5.35 -15.35
N GLN A 17 29.27 5.61 -14.91
CA GLN A 17 30.29 4.56 -14.79
C GLN A 17 30.02 3.74 -13.53
N PHE A 18 30.21 2.43 -13.63
CA PHE A 18 30.02 1.51 -12.50
C PHE A 18 31.04 0.37 -12.52
N GLN A 19 31.17 -0.33 -11.40
CA GLN A 19 32.09 -1.45 -11.24
C GLN A 19 31.34 -2.63 -10.61
N ILE A 20 31.61 -3.85 -11.08
CA ILE A 20 31.06 -5.09 -10.52
C ILE A 20 32.22 -6.05 -10.31
N GLY A 21 32.45 -6.45 -9.05
CA GLY A 21 33.67 -7.17 -8.68
C GLY A 21 34.91 -6.35 -9.08
N ASP A 22 35.80 -6.95 -9.86
CA ASP A 22 37.00 -6.28 -10.39
C ASP A 22 36.80 -5.63 -11.78
N GLN A 23 35.63 -5.79 -12.40
CA GLN A 23 35.36 -5.29 -13.75
C GLN A 23 34.76 -3.89 -13.70
N LYS A 24 35.43 -2.91 -14.32
CA LYS A 24 34.95 -1.52 -14.46
C LYS A 24 34.28 -1.30 -15.82
N TYR A 25 33.09 -0.71 -15.80
CA TYR A 25 32.30 -0.39 -17.00
C TYR A 25 32.27 1.13 -17.22
N PRO A 26 32.50 1.62 -18.45
CA PRO A 26 32.48 3.04 -18.73
C PRO A 26 31.05 3.61 -18.70
N ALA A 27 30.96 4.91 -18.47
CA ALA A 27 29.72 5.68 -18.63
C ALA A 27 29.09 5.44 -20.02
N GLY A 28 27.79 5.17 -20.06
CA GLY A 28 27.07 4.90 -21.32
C GLY A 28 27.20 3.46 -21.84
N TRP A 29 27.91 2.56 -21.15
CA TRP A 29 27.97 1.15 -21.52
C TRP A 29 26.57 0.51 -21.54
N LEU A 30 25.72 0.84 -20.57
CA LEU A 30 24.33 0.34 -20.49
C LEU A 30 23.45 0.78 -21.67
N LEU A 31 23.77 1.89 -22.33
CA LEU A 31 23.08 2.35 -23.54
C LEU A 31 23.47 1.55 -24.79
N SER A 32 24.66 0.93 -24.78
CA SER A 32 25.23 0.20 -25.92
C SER A 32 25.20 -1.31 -25.75
N ALA A 33 25.11 -1.78 -24.49
CA ALA A 33 25.09 -3.20 -24.15
C ALA A 33 23.77 -3.85 -24.58
N SER A 34 23.85 -5.09 -25.07
CA SER A 34 22.64 -5.85 -25.37
C SER A 34 21.99 -6.37 -24.09
N ALA A 35 20.69 -6.69 -24.15
CA ALA A 35 19.99 -7.32 -23.01
C ALA A 35 20.66 -8.62 -22.54
N ALA A 36 21.34 -9.35 -23.44
CA ALA A 36 22.10 -10.55 -23.11
C ALA A 36 23.38 -10.23 -22.33
N ASP A 37 24.09 -9.15 -22.70
CA ASP A 37 25.29 -8.70 -21.97
C ASP A 37 24.93 -8.17 -20.59
N ILE A 38 23.82 -7.43 -20.47
CA ILE A 38 23.29 -6.92 -19.20
C ILE A 38 22.93 -8.10 -18.27
N ALA A 39 22.21 -9.11 -18.80
CA ALA A 39 21.83 -10.29 -18.04
C ALA A 39 23.04 -11.18 -17.66
N ALA A 40 24.04 -11.31 -18.53
CA ALA A 40 25.25 -12.10 -18.26
C ALA A 40 26.09 -11.53 -17.10
N VAL A 41 26.03 -10.21 -16.91
CA VAL A 41 26.71 -9.51 -15.81
C VAL A 41 25.88 -9.55 -14.51
N GLY A 42 24.65 -10.07 -14.56
CA GLY A 42 23.73 -10.13 -13.43
C GLY A 42 23.06 -8.79 -13.11
N ILE A 43 23.12 -7.83 -14.04
CA ILE A 43 22.44 -6.54 -13.91
C ILE A 43 20.96 -6.80 -14.18
N THR A 44 20.11 -6.46 -13.21
CA THR A 44 18.67 -6.58 -13.38
C THR A 44 18.08 -5.21 -13.61
N MET A 45 17.36 -5.04 -14.73
CA MET A 45 16.52 -3.89 -14.95
C MET A 45 15.30 -4.04 -14.04
N GLN A 46 15.39 -3.48 -12.83
CA GLN A 46 14.23 -3.28 -12.01
C GLN A 46 13.57 -1.98 -12.44
N MET A 47 12.38 -2.09 -13.02
CA MET A 47 11.42 -1.00 -12.87
C MET A 47 11.20 -0.90 -11.36
N LEU A 48 11.82 0.09 -10.71
CA LEU A 48 11.59 0.35 -9.29
C LEU A 48 10.07 0.45 -9.16
N PRO A 49 9.38 -0.44 -8.41
CA PRO A 49 8.00 -0.19 -8.09
C PRO A 49 7.96 1.18 -7.43
N ASP A 50 7.08 2.06 -7.91
CA ASP A 50 6.88 3.39 -7.32
C ASP A 50 6.81 3.20 -5.79
N PRO A 51 7.58 3.96 -4.99
CA PRO A 51 7.44 3.88 -3.55
C PRO A 51 5.96 4.06 -3.23
N PRO A 52 5.34 3.14 -2.45
CA PRO A 52 3.93 3.26 -2.14
C PRO A 52 3.70 4.68 -1.59
N PRO A 53 2.64 5.39 -2.04
CA PRO A 53 2.34 6.73 -1.56
C PRO A 53 2.44 6.77 -0.04
N PRO A 54 2.98 7.85 0.56
CA PRO A 54 3.04 7.95 2.01
C PRO A 54 1.66 7.65 2.59
N ALA A 55 1.58 6.66 3.47
CA ALA A 55 0.33 6.21 4.06
C ALA A 55 -0.37 7.43 4.67
N VAL A 56 -1.59 7.72 4.21
CA VAL A 56 -2.39 8.82 4.74
C VAL A 56 -2.89 8.38 6.10
N THR A 57 -2.20 8.75 7.17
CA THR A 57 -2.55 8.34 8.54
C THR A 57 -3.67 9.17 9.15
N VAL A 58 -4.01 10.32 8.57
CA VAL A 58 -5.02 11.23 9.09
C VAL A 58 -6.01 11.58 7.98
N VAL A 59 -7.28 11.27 8.19
CA VAL A 59 -8.36 11.48 7.24
C VAL A 59 -9.56 12.13 7.94
N SER A 60 -10.45 12.80 7.22
CA SER A 60 -11.76 13.17 7.79
C SER A 60 -12.64 11.92 7.97
N SER A 61 -13.64 11.99 8.86
CA SER A 61 -14.64 10.90 9.03
C SER A 61 -15.28 10.50 7.70
N LEU A 62 -15.61 11.48 6.84
CA LEU A 62 -16.16 11.18 5.52
C LEU A 62 -15.17 10.41 4.63
N GLN A 63 -13.89 10.79 4.63
CA GLN A 63 -12.84 10.09 3.88
C GLN A 63 -12.61 8.69 4.44
N PHE A 64 -12.61 8.52 5.76
CA PHE A 64 -12.54 7.20 6.39
C PHE A 64 -13.67 6.31 5.90
N ARG A 65 -14.92 6.79 5.92
CA ARG A 65 -16.08 6.07 5.38
C ARG A 65 -15.96 5.72 3.88
N GLN A 66 -15.20 6.50 3.11
CA GLN A 66 -14.96 6.25 1.68
C GLN A 66 -13.92 5.15 1.42
N LEU A 67 -13.13 4.74 2.42
CA LEU A 67 -12.19 3.60 2.30
C LEU A 67 -12.90 2.25 2.26
N PHE A 68 -14.15 2.21 2.71
CA PHE A 68 -15.01 1.04 2.66
C PHE A 68 -15.75 0.95 1.32
N THR A 69 -16.06 -0.27 0.89
CA THR A 69 -17.01 -0.52 -0.18
C THR A 69 -18.44 -0.18 0.28
N SER A 70 -19.36 -0.01 -0.66
CA SER A 70 -20.78 0.19 -0.32
C SER A 70 -21.38 -1.01 0.44
N ALA A 71 -20.98 -2.24 0.09
CA ALA A 71 -21.46 -3.44 0.76
C ALA A 71 -20.98 -3.50 2.22
N GLU A 72 -19.70 -3.21 2.47
CA GLU A 72 -19.12 -3.14 3.82
C GLU A 72 -19.82 -2.07 4.67
N ARG A 73 -20.05 -0.87 4.11
CA ARG A 73 -20.77 0.20 4.83
C ARG A 73 -22.18 -0.22 5.24
N VAL A 74 -22.91 -0.88 4.34
CA VAL A 74 -24.27 -1.37 4.62
C VAL A 74 -24.23 -2.47 5.68
N ALA A 75 -23.31 -3.43 5.56
CA ALA A 75 -23.16 -4.52 6.53
C ALA A 75 -22.81 -3.99 7.93
N ILE A 76 -21.86 -3.06 8.04
CA ILE A 76 -21.49 -2.42 9.31
C ILE A 76 -22.67 -1.64 9.90
N THR A 77 -23.41 -0.92 9.05
CA THR A 77 -24.60 -0.18 9.50
C THR A 77 -25.68 -1.12 10.03
N GLN A 78 -25.97 -2.21 9.33
CA GLN A 78 -26.92 -3.24 9.79
C GLN A 78 -26.45 -3.93 11.07
N ALA A 79 -25.15 -4.19 11.21
CA ALA A 79 -24.60 -4.74 12.44
C ALA A 79 -24.79 -3.78 13.63
N GLY A 80 -24.62 -2.47 13.42
CA GLY A 80 -24.84 -1.44 14.44
C GLY A 80 -26.28 -1.39 14.97
N GLU A 81 -27.28 -1.85 14.22
CA GLU A 81 -28.67 -1.94 14.71
C GLU A 81 -28.85 -3.01 15.80
N THR A 82 -27.96 -4.01 15.84
CA THR A 82 -28.10 -5.17 16.75
C THR A 82 -26.90 -5.37 17.68
N ASN A 83 -25.76 -4.73 17.39
CA ASN A 83 -24.56 -4.75 18.21
C ASN A 83 -24.22 -3.34 18.72
N PRO A 84 -24.36 -3.08 20.03
CA PRO A 84 -24.11 -1.77 20.60
C PRO A 84 -22.64 -1.33 20.52
N GLU A 85 -21.68 -2.26 20.44
CA GLU A 85 -20.26 -1.95 20.28
C GLU A 85 -19.98 -1.38 18.88
N ILE A 86 -20.55 -2.00 17.84
CA ILE A 86 -20.48 -1.47 16.47
C ILE A 86 -21.20 -0.12 16.37
N ARG A 87 -22.35 0.03 17.04
CA ARG A 87 -23.08 1.29 17.07
C ARG A 87 -22.23 2.42 17.68
N ALA A 88 -21.62 2.15 18.83
CA ALA A 88 -20.76 3.11 19.52
C ALA A 88 -19.56 3.50 18.65
N PHE A 89 -18.88 2.52 18.05
CA PHE A 89 -17.77 2.78 17.13
C PHE A 89 -18.18 3.70 15.96
N MET A 90 -19.36 3.47 15.35
CA MET A 90 -19.88 4.33 14.28
C MET A 90 -20.23 5.75 14.78
N ASP A 91 -20.78 5.87 15.98
CA ASP A 91 -21.12 7.17 16.56
C ASP A 91 -19.86 7.98 16.90
N ASP A 92 -18.84 7.33 17.48
CA ASP A 92 -17.55 7.95 17.82
C ASP A 92 -16.80 8.39 16.56
N GLU A 93 -16.75 7.52 15.54
CA GLU A 93 -16.17 7.86 14.22
C GLU A 93 -16.85 9.07 13.59
N SER A 94 -18.19 9.11 13.63
CA SER A 94 -18.97 10.23 13.11
C SER A 94 -18.77 11.52 13.91
N ALA A 95 -18.49 11.43 15.21
CA ALA A 95 -18.29 12.58 16.10
C ALA A 95 -16.87 13.13 16.04
N ALA A 96 -15.87 12.30 15.70
CA ALA A 96 -14.46 12.67 15.72
C ALA A 96 -14.11 13.80 14.75
N GLY A 97 -14.76 13.85 13.58
CA GLY A 97 -14.49 14.81 12.50
C GLY A 97 -13.18 14.55 11.76
N ILE A 98 -12.14 14.11 12.48
CA ILE A 98 -10.86 13.63 12.00
C ILE A 98 -10.60 12.24 12.60
N VAL A 99 -10.13 11.32 11.77
CA VAL A 99 -9.81 9.94 12.11
C VAL A 99 -8.33 9.70 11.85
N HIS A 100 -7.65 9.21 12.88
CA HIS A 100 -6.28 8.75 12.80
C HIS A 100 -6.27 7.24 12.56
N LEU A 101 -5.75 6.80 11.42
CA LEU A 101 -5.78 5.38 11.02
C LEU A 101 -4.83 4.52 11.86
N ASP A 102 -3.86 5.12 12.53
CA ASP A 102 -2.95 4.47 13.49
C ASP A 102 -3.47 4.50 14.93
N ASP A 103 -4.65 5.08 15.16
CA ASP A 103 -5.27 5.12 16.49
C ASP A 103 -5.64 3.69 16.95
N PRO A 104 -5.28 3.29 18.19
CA PRO A 104 -5.65 1.99 18.73
C PRO A 104 -7.17 1.77 18.78
N GLU A 105 -7.98 2.80 18.99
CA GLU A 105 -9.45 2.68 19.02
C GLU A 105 -10.00 2.39 17.62
N VAL A 106 -9.46 3.04 16.58
CA VAL A 106 -9.82 2.76 15.17
C VAL A 106 -9.41 1.34 14.80
N THR A 107 -8.20 0.93 15.19
CA THR A 107 -7.70 -0.43 14.95
C THR A 107 -8.57 -1.47 15.67
N SER A 108 -8.98 -1.19 16.90
CA SER A 108 -9.85 -2.05 17.70
C SER A 108 -11.25 -2.20 17.08
N GLY A 109 -11.90 -1.09 16.71
CA GLY A 109 -13.21 -1.12 16.07
C GLY A 109 -13.22 -1.88 14.73
N LEU A 110 -12.15 -1.73 13.94
CA LEU A 110 -11.96 -2.53 12.71
C LEU A 110 -11.71 -4.02 13.01
N ALA A 111 -10.96 -4.36 14.06
CA ALA A 111 -10.76 -5.75 14.49
C ALA A 111 -12.07 -6.40 14.96
N THR A 112 -12.95 -5.65 15.64
CA THR A 112 -14.31 -6.11 15.98
C THR A 112 -15.11 -6.38 14.70
N CYS A 113 -15.02 -5.51 13.68
CA CYS A 113 -15.66 -5.75 12.38
C CYS A 113 -15.16 -7.03 11.69
N VAL A 114 -13.87 -7.33 11.78
CA VAL A 114 -13.30 -8.59 11.24
C VAL A 114 -13.79 -9.81 12.03
N THR A 115 -13.82 -9.72 13.35
CA THR A 115 -14.30 -10.80 14.24
C THR A 115 -15.77 -11.15 13.96
N LEU A 116 -16.58 -10.15 13.62
CA LEU A 116 -17.98 -10.31 13.22
C LEU A 116 -18.16 -10.67 11.73
N ALA A 117 -17.07 -10.90 10.99
CA ALA A 117 -17.06 -11.16 9.56
C ALA A 117 -17.72 -10.08 8.69
N LEU A 118 -17.77 -8.83 9.18
CA LEU A 118 -18.22 -7.66 8.43
C LEU A 118 -17.13 -7.15 7.47
N LEU A 119 -15.87 -7.44 7.81
CA LEU A 119 -14.67 -7.18 7.02
C LEU A 119 -13.80 -8.45 6.99
N THR A 120 -12.96 -8.58 5.98
CA THR A 120 -11.83 -9.51 6.02
C THR A 120 -10.59 -8.83 6.62
N GLN A 121 -9.61 -9.64 7.06
CA GLN A 121 -8.33 -9.11 7.56
C GLN A 121 -7.62 -8.26 6.49
N ASP A 122 -7.65 -8.68 5.23
CA ASP A 122 -7.08 -7.91 4.11
C ASP A 122 -7.76 -6.55 3.93
N ARG A 123 -9.08 -6.47 4.13
CA ARG A 123 -9.82 -5.22 4.03
C ARG A 123 -9.49 -4.27 5.17
N MET A 124 -9.37 -4.78 6.39
CA MET A 124 -8.87 -4.00 7.53
C MET A 124 -7.49 -3.41 7.22
N ASN A 125 -6.54 -4.21 6.72
CA ASN A 125 -5.20 -3.74 6.38
C ASN A 125 -5.21 -2.68 5.25
N ALA A 126 -6.07 -2.84 4.25
CA ALA A 126 -6.26 -1.84 3.20
C ALA A 126 -6.83 -0.52 3.74
N ILE A 127 -7.79 -0.57 4.67
CA ILE A 127 -8.35 0.62 5.31
C ILE A 127 -7.28 1.33 6.16
N LEU A 128 -6.54 0.60 6.99
CA LEU A 128 -5.49 1.16 7.86
C LEU A 128 -4.31 1.76 7.07
N SER A 129 -4.11 1.34 5.82
CA SER A 129 -3.12 1.94 4.92
C SER A 129 -3.65 3.14 4.12
N GLY A 130 -4.92 3.52 4.30
CA GLY A 130 -5.57 4.58 3.54
C GLY A 130 -5.82 4.20 2.07
N THR A 131 -5.78 2.92 1.75
CA THR A 131 -5.96 2.43 0.38
C THR A 131 -7.45 2.47 0.03
N PRO A 132 -7.86 3.18 -1.05
CA PRO A 132 -9.24 3.18 -1.50
C PRO A 132 -9.73 1.75 -1.80
N PRO A 133 -11.04 1.49 -1.70
CA PRO A 133 -11.58 0.20 -2.10
C PRO A 133 -11.26 -0.05 -3.58
N GLY A 134 -10.54 -1.13 -3.88
CA GLY A 134 -10.29 -1.55 -5.25
C GLY A 134 -11.61 -1.83 -6.00
N PRO A 135 -11.59 -1.87 -7.34
CA PRO A 135 -12.78 -2.24 -8.11
C PRO A 135 -13.26 -3.61 -7.62
N SER A 136 -14.50 -3.63 -7.15
CA SER A 136 -15.17 -4.73 -6.47
C SER A 136 -14.85 -6.09 -7.11
N SER A 137 -13.90 -6.82 -6.54
CA SER A 137 -13.77 -8.25 -6.82
C SER A 137 -14.74 -8.96 -5.86
N GLN A 138 -16.02 -8.92 -6.21
CA GLN A 138 -17.05 -9.71 -5.56
C GLN A 138 -17.18 -11.02 -6.35
N PRO A 139 -17.08 -12.21 -5.71
CA PRO A 139 -17.43 -13.48 -6.36
C PRO A 139 -18.92 -13.57 -6.69
#